data_AF-A0A5K8A7X8-F1
#
_entry.id   AF-A0A5K8A7X8-F1
#
_cell.length_a   1.000
_cell.length_b   1.000
_cell.length_c   1.000
_cell.angle_alpha   90.00
_cell.angle_beta   90.00
_cell.angle_gamma   90.00
#
_symmetry.space_group_name_H-M   'P 1'
#
loop_
_entity.id
_entity.type
_entity.pdbx_description
1 polymer ?
#
loop_
_entity_poly.entity_id
_entity_poly.type
_entity_poly.pdbx_seq_one_letter_code
_entity_poly.pdbx_strand_id
1 'polypeptide(L)'
;MKRNALFKDAIDASSASQRWRLSLFAAVFVFFMVPSCTTIADDLSGEDTHMAIEINAVRIERLARDQAATLVPHADMLRYTPPLPDMWPPGTTAKLTIYGYGSQPAPTGRVTYTVSTPSVEVVFEMAEDGPNVYDTKRARAQSLDRLQPRVRSHVDADIRRKGIEALLDAISTGKLTEAAKRSIRDSYQSWQHENQIISENIDSRHCAFFRWLNEAF
;
A
#
# COMPACT_ATOMS: atom_id res chain seq x y z
N MET A 1 -44.94 -32.49 -37.59
CA MET A 1 -46.21 -33.23 -37.40
C MET A 1 -46.11 -34.08 -36.12
N LYS A 2 -47.12 -33.98 -35.24
CA LYS A 2 -47.48 -34.84 -34.07
C LYS A 2 -46.56 -34.75 -32.82
N ARG A 3 -46.94 -34.13 -31.70
CA ARG A 3 -48.01 -34.35 -30.67
C ARG A 3 -47.77 -35.55 -29.73
N ASN A 4 -48.07 -35.28 -28.43
CA ASN A 4 -48.37 -36.19 -27.29
C ASN A 4 -47.16 -36.51 -26.41
N ALA A 5 -46.98 -36.03 -25.17
CA ALA A 5 -47.92 -35.68 -24.09
C ALA A 5 -49.00 -36.75 -23.89
N LEU A 6 -48.76 -37.66 -22.93
CA LEU A 6 -49.74 -38.31 -22.06
C LEU A 6 -49.05 -39.46 -21.30
N PHE A 7 -48.42 -39.13 -20.18
CA PHE A 7 -48.46 -40.00 -19.01
C PHE A 7 -49.09 -39.17 -17.91
N LYS A 8 -50.41 -39.32 -17.83
CA LYS A 8 -51.26 -38.79 -16.79
C LYS A 8 -51.90 -40.00 -16.12
N ASP A 9 -52.04 -39.89 -14.81
CA ASP A 9 -52.95 -40.65 -13.95
C ASP A 9 -52.46 -42.02 -13.46
N ALA A 10 -51.91 -41.99 -12.24
CA ALA A 10 -52.29 -42.80 -11.07
C ALA A 10 -51.12 -42.65 -10.08
N ILE A 11 -51.26 -42.12 -8.87
CA ILE A 11 -52.21 -42.54 -7.85
C ILE A 11 -52.50 -41.35 -6.92
N ASP A 12 -53.80 -41.11 -6.75
CA ASP A 12 -54.45 -40.30 -5.73
C ASP A 12 -54.15 -40.75 -4.29
N ALA A 13 -54.42 -39.81 -3.38
CA ALA A 13 -54.67 -39.99 -1.95
C ALA A 13 -53.42 -40.23 -1.08
N SER A 14 -53.20 -39.51 0.02
CA SER A 14 -54.16 -38.83 0.88
C SER A 14 -53.50 -37.70 1.66
N SER A 15 -54.23 -36.59 1.82
CA SER A 15 -54.38 -35.85 3.09
C SER A 15 -53.11 -35.67 3.93
N ALA A 16 -52.53 -34.49 4.03
CA ALA A 16 -52.97 -33.36 4.85
C ALA A 16 -51.63 -32.71 5.20
N SER A 17 -51.37 -31.42 5.13
CA SER A 17 -52.16 -30.24 5.45
C SER A 17 -51.33 -29.09 4.86
N GLN A 18 -51.89 -28.18 4.05
CA GLN A 18 -52.55 -26.99 4.60
C GLN A 18 -51.69 -26.31 5.68
N ARG A 19 -51.31 -25.02 5.67
CA ARG A 19 -51.77 -23.77 5.05
C ARG A 19 -50.84 -22.70 5.71
N TRP A 20 -50.39 -21.64 5.05
CA TRP A 20 -50.81 -20.22 5.21
C TRP A 20 -49.51 -19.41 4.99
N ARG A 21 -49.36 -18.56 3.97
CA ARG A 21 -49.85 -17.17 3.79
C ARG A 21 -49.26 -16.14 4.78
N LEU A 22 -48.57 -15.15 4.19
CA LEU A 22 -48.51 -13.69 4.49
C LEU A 22 -48.22 -13.18 5.90
N SER A 23 -47.26 -12.26 6.01
CA SER A 23 -47.30 -10.91 6.66
C SER A 23 -45.84 -10.42 6.78
N LEU A 24 -45.33 -9.36 6.12
CA LEU A 24 -45.68 -7.94 6.16
C LEU A 24 -45.86 -7.39 7.59
N PHE A 25 -44.77 -6.98 8.24
CA PHE A 25 -44.82 -5.94 9.28
C PHE A 25 -43.54 -5.09 9.25
N ALA A 26 -43.76 -3.81 8.99
CA ALA A 26 -42.84 -2.72 9.28
C ALA A 26 -42.75 -2.51 10.81
N ALA A 27 -41.59 -2.06 11.29
CA ALA A 27 -41.47 -1.45 12.60
C ALA A 27 -40.47 -0.29 12.54
N VAL A 28 -41.04 0.93 12.49
CA VAL A 28 -40.42 2.21 12.83
C VAL A 28 -40.84 2.51 14.28
N PHE A 29 -39.91 2.79 15.19
CA PHE A 29 -40.07 3.59 16.44
C PHE A 29 -38.63 3.80 17.00
N VAL A 30 -37.99 4.97 16.88
CA VAL A 30 -38.12 6.26 17.60
C VAL A 30 -37.60 6.23 19.05
N PHE A 31 -36.48 6.94 19.23
CA PHE A 31 -35.97 7.68 20.40
C PHE A 31 -35.98 7.06 21.81
N PHE A 32 -34.77 6.85 22.34
CA PHE A 32 -34.46 7.25 23.71
C PHE A 32 -33.30 8.25 23.70
N MET A 33 -33.62 9.48 24.10
CA MET A 33 -32.65 10.47 24.60
C MET A 33 -32.15 10.00 25.96
N VAL A 34 -30.84 9.82 26.11
CA VAL A 34 -30.14 10.00 27.40
C VAL A 34 -28.80 10.68 27.10
N PRO A 35 -28.50 11.83 27.72
CA PRO A 35 -27.21 12.47 27.57
C PRO A 35 -26.22 11.74 28.49
N SER A 36 -25.12 11.26 27.93
CA SER A 36 -23.95 10.89 28.74
C SER A 36 -22.75 11.58 28.12
N CYS A 37 -22.46 12.75 28.69
CA CYS A 37 -21.10 13.25 28.78
C CYS A 37 -20.23 12.15 29.38
N THR A 38 -19.46 11.49 28.54
CA THR A 38 -18.16 10.93 28.92
C THR A 38 -17.24 11.23 27.75
N THR A 39 -16.41 12.26 27.93
CA THR A 39 -15.16 12.42 27.20
C THR A 39 -14.37 11.13 27.37
N ILE A 40 -14.52 10.21 26.42
CA ILE A 40 -13.54 9.15 26.23
C ILE A 40 -12.40 9.86 25.51
N ALA A 41 -11.45 10.37 26.29
CA ALA A 41 -10.10 10.51 25.78
C ALA A 41 -9.67 9.08 25.51
N ASP A 42 -9.80 8.66 24.25
CA ASP A 42 -9.23 7.41 23.77
C ASP A 42 -7.71 7.54 23.91
N ASP A 43 -7.23 7.11 25.08
CA ASP A 43 -5.87 6.66 25.27
C ASP A 43 -5.78 5.30 24.54
N LEU A 44 -5.86 5.36 23.21
CA LEU A 44 -5.43 4.27 22.33
C LEU A 44 -3.97 4.04 22.73
N SER A 45 -3.74 2.91 23.40
CA SER A 45 -2.45 2.61 23.99
C SER A 45 -1.38 2.79 22.92
N GLY A 46 -0.25 3.42 23.26
CA GLY A 46 0.85 3.63 22.29
C GLY A 46 1.32 2.34 21.60
N GLU A 47 1.02 1.19 22.21
CA GLU A 47 1.25 -0.16 21.69
C GLU A 47 0.33 -0.51 20.50
N ASP A 48 -0.96 -0.12 20.54
CA ASP A 48 -1.91 -0.31 19.44
C ASP A 48 -1.55 0.54 18.21
N THR A 49 -1.10 1.78 18.44
CA THR A 49 -0.66 2.67 17.36
C THR A 49 0.62 2.19 16.68
N HIS A 50 1.59 1.69 17.46
CA HIS A 50 2.84 1.17 16.91
C HIS A 50 2.59 -0.10 16.07
N MET A 51 1.76 -1.02 16.58
CA MET A 51 1.37 -2.22 15.86
C MET A 51 0.63 -1.90 14.55
N ALA A 52 -0.26 -0.89 14.56
CA ALA A 52 -0.96 -0.44 13.35
C ALA A 52 0.03 0.11 12.28
N ILE A 53 1.06 0.85 12.71
CA ILE A 53 2.07 1.41 11.80
C ILE A 53 2.93 0.31 11.16
N GLU A 54 3.38 -0.70 11.92
CA GLU A 54 4.13 -1.84 11.38
C GLU A 54 3.27 -2.63 10.36
N ILE A 55 2.01 -2.90 10.70
CA ILE A 55 1.05 -3.55 9.79
C ILE A 55 0.89 -2.74 8.50
N ASN A 56 0.78 -1.42 8.61
CA ASN A 56 0.62 -0.53 7.46
C ASN A 56 1.86 -0.50 6.56
N ALA A 57 3.07 -0.54 7.13
CA ALA A 57 4.31 -0.62 6.35
C ALA A 57 4.34 -1.88 5.47
N VAL A 58 4.01 -3.05 6.04
CA VAL A 58 3.93 -4.32 5.30
C VAL A 58 2.79 -4.31 4.28
N ARG A 59 1.65 -3.70 4.63
CA ARG A 59 0.47 -3.61 3.75
C ARG A 59 0.74 -2.75 2.52
N ILE A 60 1.43 -1.61 2.66
CA ILE A 60 1.80 -0.74 1.53
C ILE A 60 2.65 -1.51 0.52
N GLU A 61 3.68 -2.23 0.97
CA GLU A 61 4.54 -3.00 0.06
C GLU A 61 3.76 -4.10 -0.68
N ARG A 62 2.87 -4.80 0.02
CA ARG A 62 2.02 -5.83 -0.59
C ARG A 62 1.09 -5.23 -1.63
N LEU A 63 0.37 -4.16 -1.27
CA LEU A 63 -0.53 -3.46 -2.18
C LEU A 63 0.22 -2.93 -3.41
N ALA A 64 1.43 -2.41 -3.26
CA ALA A 64 2.25 -1.96 -4.39
C ALA A 64 2.51 -3.09 -5.40
N ARG A 65 2.86 -4.28 -4.91
CA ARG A 65 3.13 -5.45 -5.76
C ARG A 65 1.86 -5.96 -6.44
N ASP A 66 0.77 -6.04 -5.70
CA ASP A 66 -0.52 -6.50 -6.22
C ASP A 66 -1.03 -5.55 -7.32
N GLN A 67 -0.93 -4.23 -7.11
CA GLN A 67 -1.28 -3.24 -8.13
C GLN A 67 -0.35 -3.29 -9.33
N ALA A 68 0.96 -3.43 -9.11
CA ALA A 68 1.92 -3.56 -10.19
C ALA A 68 1.65 -4.78 -11.09
N ALA A 69 1.24 -5.90 -10.49
CA ALA A 69 0.89 -7.13 -11.23
C ALA A 69 -0.28 -6.94 -12.20
N THR A 70 -1.14 -5.95 -12.00
CA THR A 70 -2.24 -5.63 -12.92
C THR A 70 -1.79 -4.90 -14.20
N LEU A 71 -0.62 -4.23 -14.17
CA LEU A 71 -0.17 -3.35 -15.27
C LEU A 71 1.01 -3.89 -16.07
N VAL A 72 1.87 -4.68 -15.43
CA VAL A 72 3.11 -5.18 -16.02
C VAL A 72 3.28 -6.68 -15.77
N PRO A 73 3.65 -7.46 -16.82
CA PRO A 73 4.00 -8.86 -16.63
C PRO A 73 5.28 -8.96 -15.79
N HIS A 74 5.39 -10.03 -14.99
CA HIS A 74 6.53 -10.29 -14.12
C HIS A 74 6.78 -9.18 -13.07
N ALA A 75 5.71 -8.63 -12.48
CA ALA A 75 5.80 -7.63 -11.41
C ALA A 75 6.57 -8.11 -10.17
N ASP A 76 6.68 -9.42 -9.98
CA ASP A 76 7.50 -10.09 -8.96
C ASP A 76 9.00 -9.92 -9.18
N MET A 77 9.43 -9.65 -10.42
CA MET A 77 10.82 -9.40 -10.78
C MET A 77 11.23 -7.92 -10.68
N LEU A 78 10.30 -7.04 -10.29
CA LEU A 78 10.60 -5.63 -10.12
C LEU A 78 11.34 -5.36 -8.80
N ARG A 79 12.25 -4.38 -8.85
CA ARG A 79 12.86 -3.79 -7.67
C ARG A 79 12.04 -2.56 -7.26
N TYR A 80 11.49 -2.58 -6.07
CA TYR A 80 10.65 -1.49 -5.57
C TYR A 80 11.46 -0.47 -4.76
N THR A 81 11.11 0.81 -4.88
CA THR A 81 11.58 1.85 -3.95
C THR A 81 10.87 1.69 -2.60
N PRO A 82 11.44 2.23 -1.49
CA PRO A 82 10.63 2.53 -0.32
C PRO A 82 9.52 3.54 -0.68
N PRO A 83 8.47 3.69 0.16
CA PRO A 83 7.46 4.72 -0.02
C PRO A 83 8.07 6.12 0.01
N LEU A 84 7.84 6.93 -1.01
CA LEU A 84 8.42 8.28 -1.10
C LEU A 84 7.32 9.33 -0.94
N PRO A 85 7.44 10.29 -0.01
CA PRO A 85 6.43 11.31 0.16
C PRO A 85 6.42 12.28 -1.03
N ASP A 86 5.24 12.66 -1.48
CA ASP A 86 5.05 13.65 -2.56
C ASP A 86 5.42 15.08 -2.13
N MET A 87 5.33 15.36 -0.83
CA MET A 87 5.65 16.64 -0.21
C MET A 87 6.57 16.45 1.01
N TRP A 88 7.44 17.43 1.26
CA TRP A 88 8.32 17.43 2.44
C TRP A 88 8.39 18.82 3.08
N PRO A 89 8.30 18.96 4.42
CA PRO A 89 7.98 17.92 5.40
C PRO A 89 6.60 17.27 5.16
N PRO A 90 6.38 16.03 5.63
CA PRO A 90 5.16 15.31 5.33
C PRO A 90 4.00 15.88 6.17
N GLY A 91 2.90 16.22 5.53
CA GLY A 91 1.62 16.53 6.19
C GLY A 91 0.74 15.28 6.34
N THR A 92 -0.39 15.40 7.04
CA THR A 92 -1.35 14.30 7.22
C THR A 92 -2.01 13.84 5.92
N THR A 93 -2.05 14.71 4.91
CA THR A 93 -2.57 14.41 3.57
C THR A 93 -1.44 14.10 2.57
N ALA A 94 -0.21 13.84 3.04
CA ALA A 94 0.90 13.51 2.15
C ALA A 94 0.64 12.17 1.45
N LYS A 95 0.83 12.15 0.15
CA LYS A 95 0.76 10.91 -0.62
C LYS A 95 2.11 10.25 -0.62
N LEU A 96 2.09 8.92 -0.67
CA LEU A 96 3.29 8.11 -0.78
C LEU A 96 3.33 7.47 -2.15
N THR A 97 4.50 7.46 -2.78
CA THR A 97 4.70 6.86 -4.09
C THR A 97 5.71 5.73 -3.99
N ILE A 98 5.38 4.58 -4.55
CA ILE A 98 6.33 3.48 -4.79
C ILE A 98 6.51 3.32 -6.29
N TYR A 99 7.77 3.22 -6.72
CA TYR A 99 8.14 2.90 -8.08
C TYR A 99 8.66 1.48 -8.19
N GLY A 100 8.26 0.77 -9.24
CA GLY A 100 8.78 -0.55 -9.58
C GLY A 100 9.72 -0.48 -10.78
N TYR A 101 10.98 -0.90 -10.59
CA TYR A 101 12.03 -0.89 -11.61
C TYR A 101 12.30 -2.29 -12.16
N GLY A 102 12.25 -2.45 -13.47
CA GLY A 102 12.71 -3.68 -14.13
C GLY A 102 14.22 -3.82 -13.99
N SER A 103 14.66 -5.01 -13.55
CA SER A 103 16.08 -5.36 -13.40
C SER A 103 16.36 -6.67 -14.12
N GLN A 104 17.28 -6.66 -15.07
CA GLN A 104 17.63 -7.85 -15.86
C GLN A 104 19.12 -8.16 -15.77
N PRO A 105 19.52 -9.44 -15.61
CA PRO A 105 20.93 -9.81 -15.62
C PRO A 105 21.59 -9.40 -16.94
N ALA A 106 22.75 -8.74 -16.87
CA ALA A 106 23.53 -8.39 -18.05
C ALA A 106 24.57 -9.48 -18.36
N PRO A 107 24.85 -9.80 -19.65
CA PRO A 107 25.79 -10.86 -20.05
C PRO A 107 27.25 -10.38 -19.96
N THR A 108 27.67 -9.87 -18.81
CA THR A 108 28.98 -9.20 -18.63
C THR A 108 30.03 -10.10 -17.96
N GLY A 109 29.69 -11.35 -17.63
CA GLY A 109 30.54 -12.25 -16.83
C GLY A 109 30.67 -11.84 -15.35
N ARG A 110 29.98 -10.77 -14.92
CA ARG A 110 29.82 -10.33 -13.53
C ARG A 110 28.32 -10.33 -13.19
N VAL A 111 27.97 -10.40 -11.91
CA VAL A 111 26.58 -10.33 -11.44
C VAL A 111 26.10 -8.86 -11.42
N THR A 112 25.99 -8.27 -12.61
CA THR A 112 25.48 -6.91 -12.85
C THR A 112 24.13 -6.97 -13.52
N TYR A 113 23.28 -5.97 -13.26
CA TYR A 113 21.93 -5.89 -13.77
C TYR A 113 21.75 -4.57 -14.52
N THR A 114 21.07 -4.63 -15.65
CA THR A 114 20.54 -3.42 -16.31
C THR A 114 19.30 -2.99 -15.54
N VAL A 115 19.35 -1.76 -15.00
CA VAL A 115 18.19 -1.10 -14.40
C VAL A 115 17.57 -0.22 -15.47
N SER A 116 16.31 -0.53 -15.79
CA SER A 116 15.49 0.18 -16.78
C SER A 116 14.77 1.39 -16.18
N THR A 117 14.07 2.18 -17.00
CA THR A 117 13.16 3.23 -16.52
C THR A 117 12.09 2.64 -15.60
N PRO A 118 11.53 3.37 -14.62
CA PRO A 118 10.46 2.83 -13.79
C PRO A 118 9.33 2.29 -14.67
N SER A 119 8.88 1.08 -14.39
CA SER A 119 7.83 0.39 -15.16
C SER A 119 6.44 0.75 -14.64
N VAL A 120 6.33 0.98 -13.34
CA VAL A 120 5.08 1.25 -12.64
C VAL A 120 5.29 2.28 -11.53
N GLU A 121 4.27 3.08 -11.32
CA GLU A 121 4.13 4.03 -10.22
C GLU A 121 2.82 3.71 -9.50
N VAL A 122 2.91 3.46 -8.19
CA VAL A 122 1.76 3.22 -7.32
C VAL A 122 1.73 4.33 -6.28
N VAL A 123 0.63 5.08 -6.24
CA VAL A 123 0.42 6.19 -5.32
C VAL A 123 -0.56 5.76 -4.25
N PHE A 124 -0.21 6.01 -3.00
CA PHE A 124 -0.98 5.70 -1.82
C PHE A 124 -1.38 6.97 -1.10
N GLU A 125 -2.52 6.90 -0.43
CA GLU A 125 -2.95 7.85 0.57
C GLU A 125 -3.15 7.11 1.89
N MET A 126 -2.74 7.73 2.99
CA MET A 126 -2.97 7.19 4.33
C MET A 126 -4.37 7.62 4.77
N ALA A 127 -5.31 6.66 4.85
CA ALA A 127 -6.65 6.87 5.40
C ALA A 127 -6.75 6.33 6.83
N GLU A 128 -7.84 6.63 7.52
CA GLU A 128 -8.11 6.16 8.89
C GLU A 128 -8.03 4.61 9.01
N ASP A 129 -8.56 3.90 8.01
CA ASP A 129 -8.56 2.42 7.96
C ASP A 129 -7.26 1.81 7.37
N GLY A 130 -6.24 2.65 7.17
CA GLY A 130 -4.93 2.28 6.65
C GLY A 130 -4.67 2.74 5.21
N PRO A 131 -3.59 2.24 4.58
CA PRO A 131 -3.15 2.69 3.27
C PRO A 131 -4.12 2.27 2.16
N ASN A 132 -4.54 3.24 1.35
CA ASN A 132 -5.38 3.03 0.18
C ASN A 132 -4.63 3.42 -1.09
N VAL A 133 -4.82 2.65 -2.15
CA VAL A 133 -4.25 2.94 -3.46
C VAL A 133 -5.05 4.09 -4.08
N TYR A 134 -4.39 5.22 -4.29
CA TYR A 134 -4.97 6.42 -4.89
C TYR A 134 -4.90 6.38 -6.42
N ASP A 135 -3.74 5.99 -6.97
CA ASP A 135 -3.49 5.89 -8.41
C ASP A 135 -2.50 4.76 -8.68
N THR A 136 -2.65 4.10 -9.83
CA THR A 136 -1.68 3.13 -10.33
C THR A 136 -1.55 3.31 -11.82
N LYS A 137 -0.34 3.63 -12.27
CA LYS A 137 -0.08 3.88 -13.69
C LYS A 137 1.26 3.33 -14.14
N ARG A 138 1.38 3.12 -15.45
CA ARG A 138 2.70 2.92 -16.06
C ARG A 138 3.50 4.19 -15.86
N ALA A 139 4.69 4.04 -15.30
CA ALA A 139 5.55 5.18 -15.05
C ALA A 139 6.05 5.74 -16.40
N ARG A 140 6.15 7.07 -16.48
CA ARG A 140 6.70 7.72 -17.66
C ARG A 140 8.16 7.32 -17.82
N ALA A 141 8.49 6.79 -19.01
CA ALA A 141 9.86 6.42 -19.35
C ALA A 141 10.76 7.66 -19.25
N GLN A 142 11.75 7.60 -18.37
CA GLN A 142 12.87 8.53 -18.32
C GLN A 142 14.10 7.70 -18.65
N SER A 143 14.71 7.94 -19.82
CA SER A 143 15.80 7.12 -20.36
C SER A 143 16.83 6.77 -19.27
N LEU A 144 16.76 5.53 -18.81
CA LEU A 144 17.59 4.98 -17.75
C LEU A 144 17.80 3.52 -18.13
N ASP A 145 18.91 3.26 -18.81
CA ASP A 145 19.45 1.92 -19.03
C ASP A 145 20.88 1.97 -18.52
N ARG A 146 21.03 1.74 -17.21
CA ARG A 146 22.34 1.78 -16.56
C ARG A 146 22.62 0.47 -15.85
N LEU A 147 23.87 0.04 -15.90
CA LEU A 147 24.33 -1.14 -15.19
C LEU A 147 24.52 -0.81 -13.70
N GLN A 148 23.93 -1.63 -12.84
CA GLN A 148 24.19 -1.62 -11.41
C GLN A 148 24.73 -2.98 -10.96
N PRO A 149 25.77 -3.03 -10.10
CA PRO A 149 26.13 -4.28 -9.44
C PRO A 149 24.94 -4.81 -8.62
N ARG A 150 24.80 -6.14 -8.54
CA ARG A 150 23.87 -6.73 -7.57
C ARG A 150 24.40 -6.50 -6.16
N VAL A 151 23.94 -5.44 -5.53
CA VAL A 151 24.15 -5.23 -4.10
C VAL A 151 23.15 -6.15 -3.39
N ARG A 152 23.64 -7.17 -2.70
CA ARG A 152 22.82 -7.78 -1.64
C ARG A 152 22.62 -6.65 -0.65
N SER A 153 21.36 -6.34 -0.33
CA SER A 153 21.05 -5.38 0.73
C SER A 153 21.90 -5.73 1.95
N HIS A 154 22.90 -4.91 2.24
CA HIS A 154 23.70 -5.00 3.44
C HIS A 154 23.04 -4.15 4.55
N VAL A 155 22.03 -3.34 4.22
CA VAL A 155 21.16 -2.73 5.23
C VAL A 155 20.44 -3.81 6.02
N ASP A 156 20.50 -3.66 7.34
CA ASP A 156 19.62 -4.37 8.25
C ASP A 156 18.16 -4.15 7.83
N ALA A 157 17.43 -5.22 7.59
CA ALA A 157 16.01 -5.15 7.26
C ALA A 157 15.22 -4.37 8.33
N ASP A 158 15.72 -4.37 9.56
CA ASP A 158 15.20 -3.60 10.69
C ASP A 158 15.35 -2.08 10.48
N ILE A 159 16.52 -1.59 10.05
CA ILE A 159 16.76 -0.16 9.80
C ILE A 159 15.81 0.35 8.72
N ARG A 160 15.64 -0.41 7.63
CA ARG A 160 14.70 -0.04 6.57
C ARG A 160 13.29 0.09 7.10
N ARG A 161 12.83 -0.91 7.83
CA ARG A 161 11.47 -0.96 8.38
C ARG A 161 11.22 0.21 9.33
N LYS A 162 12.10 0.45 10.29
CA LYS A 162 12.01 1.55 11.25
C LYS A 162 11.91 2.92 10.59
N GLY A 163 12.63 3.14 9.50
CA GLY A 163 12.52 4.40 8.75
C GLY A 163 11.20 4.56 8.00
N ILE A 164 10.63 3.46 7.47
CA ILE A 164 9.30 3.47 6.86
C ILE A 164 8.23 3.72 7.93
N GLU A 165 8.28 3.00 9.04
CA GLU A 165 7.36 3.17 10.17
C GLU A 165 7.39 4.61 10.71
N ALA A 166 8.58 5.17 10.91
CA ALA A 166 8.74 6.57 11.34
C ALA A 166 8.15 7.57 10.33
N LEU A 167 8.23 7.30 9.02
CA LEU A 167 7.59 8.13 8.01
C LEU A 167 6.06 8.05 8.10
N LEU A 168 5.51 6.83 8.25
CA LEU A 168 4.07 6.61 8.36
C LEU A 168 3.49 7.20 9.65
N ASP A 169 4.23 7.11 10.76
CA ASP A 169 3.89 7.76 12.02
C ASP A 169 3.85 9.29 11.86
N ALA A 170 4.88 9.88 11.23
CA ALA A 170 4.94 11.31 10.99
C ALA A 170 3.79 11.83 10.11
N ILE A 171 3.36 11.04 9.13
CA ILE A 171 2.18 11.33 8.31
C ILE A 171 0.92 11.24 9.17
N SER A 172 0.72 10.13 9.88
CA SER A 172 -0.50 9.89 10.67
C SER A 172 -0.70 10.93 11.77
N THR A 173 0.37 11.32 12.44
CA THR A 173 0.34 12.29 13.55
C THR A 173 0.47 13.75 13.10
N GLY A 174 0.93 13.98 11.86
CA GLY A 174 1.32 15.29 11.35
C GLY A 174 2.52 15.90 12.08
N LYS A 175 3.27 15.11 12.86
CA LYS A 175 4.39 15.56 13.70
C LYS A 175 5.68 14.87 13.29
N LEU A 176 6.70 15.67 13.00
CA LEU A 176 8.03 15.17 12.63
C LEU A 176 9.03 15.37 13.78
N THR A 177 9.14 14.39 14.66
CA THR A 177 10.05 14.41 15.82
C THR A 177 11.51 14.23 15.41
N GLU A 178 12.47 14.63 16.26
CA GLU A 178 13.91 14.43 15.97
C GLU A 178 14.30 12.95 15.87
N ALA A 179 13.65 12.09 16.65
CA ALA A 179 13.85 10.64 16.54
C ALA A 179 13.36 10.12 15.17
N ALA A 180 12.17 10.53 14.74
CA ALA A 180 11.63 10.16 13.43
C ALA A 180 12.52 10.67 12.29
N LYS A 181 13.00 11.92 12.36
CA LYS A 181 13.94 12.49 11.37
C LYS A 181 15.19 11.63 11.22
N ARG A 182 15.78 11.20 12.34
CA ARG A 182 16.98 10.35 12.34
C ARG A 182 16.69 8.99 11.72
N SER A 183 15.64 8.30 12.15
CA SER A 183 15.26 6.99 11.62
C SER A 183 14.93 7.03 10.13
N ILE A 184 14.20 8.05 9.67
CA ILE A 184 13.91 8.24 8.23
C ILE A 184 15.22 8.51 7.50
N ARG A 185 16.08 9.41 7.98
CA ARG A 185 17.33 9.72 7.30
C ARG A 185 18.24 8.50 7.16
N ASP A 186 18.51 7.80 8.26
CA ASP A 186 19.40 6.64 8.28
C ASP A 186 18.92 5.55 7.31
N SER A 187 17.61 5.26 7.31
CA SER A 187 16.98 4.30 6.42
C SER A 187 17.09 4.69 4.94
N TYR A 188 16.70 5.92 4.59
CA TYR A 188 16.63 6.34 3.20
C TYR A 188 18.01 6.65 2.61
N GLN A 189 18.96 7.20 3.38
CA GLN A 189 20.34 7.36 2.94
C GLN A 189 21.02 6.01 2.70
N SER A 190 20.76 5.03 3.57
CA SER A 190 21.25 3.66 3.38
C SER A 190 20.68 3.04 2.10
N TRP A 191 19.38 3.22 1.86
CA TRP A 191 18.76 2.81 0.60
C TRP A 191 19.37 3.52 -0.61
N GLN A 192 19.60 4.85 -0.56
CA GLN A 192 20.21 5.61 -1.65
C GLN A 192 21.61 5.09 -1.99
N HIS A 193 22.41 4.73 -0.99
CA HIS A 193 23.75 4.17 -1.19
C HIS A 193 23.71 2.86 -2.00
N GLU A 194 22.75 1.97 -1.70
CA GLU A 194 22.57 0.70 -2.42
C GLU A 194 21.84 0.83 -3.77
N ASN A 195 21.16 1.96 -3.99
CA ASN A 195 20.24 2.18 -5.10
C ASN A 195 20.56 3.47 -5.87
N GLN A 196 21.83 3.89 -5.91
CA GLN A 196 22.25 5.21 -6.44
C GLN A 196 21.62 5.57 -7.79
N ILE A 197 21.61 4.64 -8.75
CA ILE A 197 21.02 4.86 -10.08
C ILE A 197 19.51 5.14 -10.01
N ILE A 198 18.80 4.43 -9.14
CA ILE A 198 17.35 4.59 -8.95
C ILE A 198 17.08 5.90 -8.19
N SER A 199 17.83 6.20 -7.13
CA SER A 199 17.65 7.42 -6.35
C SER A 199 17.93 8.68 -7.18
N GLU A 200 19.01 8.69 -7.98
CA GLU A 200 19.30 9.77 -8.94
C GLU A 200 18.16 9.96 -9.95
N ASN A 201 17.54 8.87 -10.42
CA ASN A 201 16.45 8.95 -11.39
C ASN A 201 15.18 9.61 -10.83
N ILE A 202 14.87 9.39 -9.56
CA ILE A 202 13.64 9.89 -8.92
C ILE A 202 13.84 11.14 -8.08
N ASP A 203 15.07 11.61 -7.91
CA ASP A 203 15.42 12.80 -7.12
C ASP A 203 14.56 14.01 -7.51
N SER A 204 14.50 14.30 -8.81
CA SER A 204 13.70 15.41 -9.35
C SER A 204 12.19 15.34 -9.02
N ARG A 205 11.64 14.14 -8.81
CA ARG A 205 10.21 13.94 -8.50
C ARG A 205 9.91 14.13 -7.01
N HIS A 206 10.91 13.94 -6.15
CA HIS A 206 10.80 14.07 -4.68
C HIS A 206 11.85 15.05 -4.15
N CYS A 207 12.08 16.15 -4.86
CA CYS A 207 13.26 17.00 -4.69
C CYS A 207 13.38 17.62 -3.29
N ALA A 208 12.25 17.97 -2.66
CA ALA A 208 12.25 18.52 -1.31
C ALA A 208 12.70 17.49 -0.28
N PHE A 209 12.24 16.24 -0.42
CA PHE A 209 12.61 15.13 0.45
C PHE A 209 14.09 14.76 0.30
N PHE A 210 14.56 14.59 -0.93
CA PHE A 210 15.96 14.25 -1.20
C PHE A 210 16.93 15.38 -0.85
N ARG A 211 16.54 16.65 -1.02
CA ARG A 211 17.33 17.78 -0.52
C ARG A 211 17.51 17.68 0.99
N TRP A 212 16.42 17.50 1.74
CA TRP A 212 16.47 17.35 3.19
C TRP A 212 17.26 16.12 3.66
N LEU A 213 17.20 15.01 2.92
CA LEU A 213 18.01 13.82 3.19
C LEU A 213 19.51 14.11 3.09
N ASN A 214 19.92 14.96 2.15
CA ASN A 214 21.32 15.21 1.82
C ASN A 214 21.92 16.48 2.46
N GLU A 215 21.11 17.30 3.12
CA GLU A 215 21.59 18.45 3.88
C GLU A 215 22.52 18.00 5.01
N ALA A 216 23.71 18.62 5.10
CA ALA A 216 24.63 18.41 6.21
C ALA A 216 24.11 19.16 7.45
N PHE A 217 24.08 18.48 8.60
CA PHE A 217 23.72 19.05 9.90
C PHE A 217 24.96 19.10 10.79
#